data_AF-A0A660MQ52-F1
#
_entry.id   AF-A0A660MQ52-F1
#
_cell.length_a   1.000
_cell.length_b   1.000
_cell.length_c   1.000
_cell.angle_alpha   90.00
_cell.angle_beta   90.00
_cell.angle_gamma   90.00
#
_symmetry.space_group_name_H-M   'P 1'
#
loop_
_entity.id
_entity.type
_entity.pdbx_description
1 polymer ?
#
loop_
_entity_poly.entity_id
_entity_poly.type
_entity_poly.pdbx_seq_one_letter_code
_entity_poly.pdbx_strand_id
1 'polypeptide(L)' 'MPPSLTSQLSGSTIFIIILIILVFWFGRRAIQIVDQGTERTVLRLGRYNRTLEPGFHLVVP' A
#
# COMPACT_ATOMS: atom_id res chain seq x y z
N MET A 1 3.68 -36.69 11.17
CA MET A 1 4.20 -36.73 9.78
C MET A 1 4.28 -35.30 9.28
N PRO A 2 5.41 -34.83 8.74
CA PRO A 2 5.49 -33.47 8.21
C PRO A 2 4.56 -33.35 6.99
N PRO A 3 3.75 -32.29 6.90
CA PRO A 3 2.93 -32.04 5.72
C PRO A 3 3.86 -31.88 4.50
N SER A 4 3.59 -32.66 3.45
CA SER A 4 4.31 -32.56 2.17
C SER A 4 4.16 -31.15 1.60
N LEU A 5 5.19 -30.65 0.90
CA LEU A 5 5.22 -29.29 0.32
C LEU A 5 3.98 -28.98 -0.54
N THR A 6 3.38 -30.00 -1.15
CA THR A 6 2.16 -29.89 -1.96
C THR A 6 0.89 -29.60 -1.13
N SER A 7 0.82 -30.06 0.12
CA SER A 7 -0.31 -29.75 1.03
C SER A 7 -0.22 -28.34 1.63
N GLN A 8 1.00 -27.82 1.78
CA GLN A 8 1.25 -26.46 2.26
C GLN A 8 0.85 -25.41 1.21
N LEU A 9 1.08 -25.71 -0.08
CA LEU A 9 0.70 -24.87 -1.21
C LEU A 9 -0.71 -25.18 -1.74
N SER A 10 -1.69 -25.24 -0.85
CA SER A 10 -3.11 -25.33 -1.23
C SER A 10 -3.61 -24.00 -1.83
N GLY A 11 -4.70 -24.04 -2.62
CA GLY A 11 -5.28 -22.84 -3.24
C GLY A 11 -5.64 -21.74 -2.24
N SER A 12 -6.04 -22.11 -1.02
CA SER A 12 -6.26 -21.16 0.08
C SER A 12 -4.97 -20.48 0.54
N THR A 13 -3.85 -21.21 0.64
CA THR A 13 -2.55 -20.63 1.00
C THR A 13 -2.11 -19.61 -0.05
N ILE A 14 -2.25 -19.96 -1.33
CA ILE A 14 -1.89 -19.05 -2.44
C ILE A 14 -2.75 -17.78 -2.39
N PHE A 15 -4.06 -17.91 -2.17
CA PHE A 15 -4.95 -16.77 -2.03
C PHE A 15 -4.54 -15.83 -0.89
N ILE A 16 -4.24 -16.38 0.30
CA ILE A 16 -3.81 -15.59 1.46
C ILE A 16 -2.49 -14.86 1.17
N ILE A 17 -1.53 -15.53 0.52
CA ILE A 17 -0.26 -14.91 0.13
C ILE A 17 -0.50 -13.72 -0.80
N ILE A 18 -1.34 -13.90 -1.84
CA ILE A 18 -1.68 -12.82 -2.78
C ILE A 18 -2.35 -11.66 -2.05
N LEU A 19 -3.28 -11.96 -1.13
CA LEU A 19 -3.98 -10.94 -0.34
C LEU A 19 -3.00 -10.12 0.51
N ILE A 20 -2.05 -10.78 1.18
CA ILE A 20 -1.02 -10.10 1.98
C ILE A 20 -0.15 -9.20 1.10
N ILE A 21 0.29 -9.70 -0.06
CA ILE A 21 1.06 -8.91 -1.03
C ILE A 21 0.27 -7.68 -1.48
N LEU A 22 -1.03 -7.85 -1.75
CA LEU A 22 -1.92 -6.77 -2.17
C LEU A 22 -2.05 -5.70 -1.09
N VAL A 23 -2.32 -6.10 0.15
CA VAL A 23 -2.40 -5.19 1.30
C VAL A 23 -1.11 -4.41 1.49
N PHE A 24 0.04 -5.08 1.40
CA PHE A 24 1.34 -4.43 1.53
C PHE A 24 1.63 -3.46 0.37
N TRP A 25 1.20 -3.81 -0.84
CA TRP A 25 1.35 -2.97 -2.02
C TRP A 25 0.51 -1.68 -1.92
N PHE A 26 -0.75 -1.79 -1.52
CA PHE A 26 -1.60 -0.63 -1.27
C PHE A 26 -1.11 0.20 -0.08
N GLY A 27 -0.70 -0.44 1.01
CA GLY A 27 -0.16 0.25 2.18
C GLY A 27 1.07 1.11 1.85
N ARG A 28 2.01 0.58 1.05
CA ARG A 28 3.18 1.36 0.61
C ARG A 28 2.83 2.55 -0.28
N ARG A 29 1.78 2.46 -1.09
CA ARG A 29 1.31 3.59 -1.90
C ARG A 29 0.52 4.61 -1.08
N ALA A 30 -0.10 4.17 0.01
CA ALA A 30 -0.89 5.03 0.87
C ALA A 30 -0.03 5.98 1.71
N ILE A 31 1.18 5.55 2.09
CA ILE A 31 2.06 6.32 2.95
C ILE A 31 2.83 7.34 2.12
N GLN A 32 2.57 8.63 2.33
CA GLN A 32 3.32 9.73 1.76
C GLN A 32 3.97 10.56 2.87
N ILE A 33 5.29 10.65 2.83
CA ILE A 33 6.08 11.46 3.76
C ILE A 33 6.56 12.70 3.01
N VAL A 34 6.16 13.88 3.47
CA VAL A 34 6.53 15.17 2.87
C VAL A 34 7.65 15.80 3.68
N ASP A 35 8.71 16.21 3.00
CA ASP A 35 9.90 16.81 3.61
C ASP A 35 9.60 18.22 4.14
N GLN A 36 10.22 18.57 5.27
CA GLN A 36 10.10 19.89 5.87
C GLN A 36 10.69 20.96 4.94
N GLY A 37 9.90 22.01 4.66
CA GLY A 37 10.24 23.07 3.71
C GLY A 37 9.68 22.87 2.29
N THR A 38 8.96 21.77 2.04
CA THR A 38 8.26 21.54 0.77
C THR A 38 6.79 21.24 1.02
N GLU A 39 5.93 21.73 0.15
CA GLU A 39 4.52 21.36 0.10
C GLU A 39 4.27 20.54 -1.15
N ARG A 40 3.51 19.45 -1.03
CA ARG A 40 3.13 18.63 -2.20
C ARG A 40 1.65 18.85 -2.50
N THR A 41 1.33 19.24 -3.72
CA THR A 41 -0.05 19.34 -4.18
C THR A 41 -0.53 17.98 -4.66
N VAL A 42 -1.64 17.51 -4.09
CA VAL A 42 -2.30 16.28 -4.53
C VAL A 42 -3.36 16.65 -5.55
N LEU A 43 -3.18 16.12 -6.77
CA LEU A 43 -4.14 16.23 -7.85
C LEU A 43 -4.90 14.91 -8.00
N ARG A 44 -6.20 14.98 -8.26
CA ARG A 44 -7.03 13.83 -8.63
C ARG A 44 -7.60 14.06 -10.01
N LEU A 45 -7.15 13.27 -10.98
CA LEU A 45 -7.58 13.36 -12.39
C LEU A 45 -7.41 14.79 -12.96
N GLY A 46 -6.28 15.43 -12.68
CA GLY A 46 -5.96 16.78 -13.14
C GLY A 46 -6.68 17.92 -12.40
N ARG A 47 -7.48 17.62 -11.36
CA ARG A 47 -8.10 18.63 -10.49
C ARG A 47 -7.38 18.69 -9.15
N TYR A 48 -7.21 19.91 -8.63
CA TYR A 48 -6.68 20.12 -7.28
C TYR A 48 -7.59 19.47 -6.24
N ASN A 49 -7.01 18.67 -5.34
CA ASN A 49 -7.73 18.06 -4.22
C ASN A 49 -7.34 18.74 -2.90
N ARG A 50 -6.05 18.72 -2.56
CA ARG A 50 -5.49 19.32 -1.35
C ARG A 50 -3.98 19.52 -1.45
N THR A 51 -3.44 20.41 -0.64
CA THR A 51 -2.00 20.54 -0.40
C THR A 51 -1.64 19.74 0.85
N LEU A 52 -0.54 18.99 0.77
CA LEU A 52 0.03 18.27 1.92
C LEU A 52 1.09 19.16 2.56
N GLU A 53 0.84 19.51 3.82
CA GLU A 53 1.82 20.16 4.68
C GLU A 53 2.98 19.20 5.00
N PRO A 54 4.15 19.71 5.42
CA PRO A 54 5.24 18.84 5.87
C PRO A 54 4.82 17.85 6.96
N GLY A 55 5.21 16.59 6.81
CA GLY A 55 4.89 15.54 7.78
C GLY A 55 4.41 14.24 7.15
N PHE A 56 3.80 13.40 8.00
CA PHE A 56 3.29 12.09 7.62
C PHE A 56 1.83 12.19 7.16
N HIS A 57 1.57 11.77 5.93
CA HIS A 57 0.22 11.74 5.37
C HIS A 57 -0.14 10.35 4.85
N LEU A 58 -1.35 9.91 5.18
CA LEU A 58 -2.00 8.79 4.52
C LEU A 58 -2.83 9.33 3.35
N VAL A 59 -2.39 9.05 2.13
CA VAL A 59 -3.07 9.38 0.88
C VAL A 59 -3.48 8.08 0.23
N VAL A 60 -4.75 7.71 0.36
CA VAL A 60 -5.27 6.52 -0.31
C VAL A 60 -5.29 6.77 -1.83
N PRO A 61 -4.61 5.94 -2.64
CA PRO A 61 -4.64 6.05 -4.09
C PRO A 61 -6.05 5.86 -4.69
#